data_AF-A0A523R5M0-F1
#
_entry.id   AF-A0A523R5M0-F1
#
_cell.length_a   1.000
_cell.length_b   1.000
_cell.length_c   1.000
_cell.angle_alpha   90.00
_cell.angle_beta   90.00
_cell.angle_gamma   90.00
#
_symmetry.space_group_name_H-M   'P 1'
#
loop_
_entity.id
_entity.type
_entity.pdbx_description
1 polymer ?
#
loop_
_entity_poly.entity_id
_entity_poly.type
_entity_poly.pdbx_seq_one_letter_code
_entity_poly.pdbx_strand_id
1 'polypeptide(L)'
;MWTTNDLKNKDELYQAVGDQTWTKQKIEECVTFVRLELYNRDMPCGPKAVQERLRAFYHVKPLPSERTIVRILSRHGLTHGRTGLYQ
;
A
#
# COMPACT_ATOMS: atom_id res chain seq x y z
N MET A 1 -3.53 2.99 35.88
CA MET A 1 -3.83 1.61 35.45
C MET A 1 -4.80 1.70 34.29
N TRP A 2 -4.47 1.15 33.11
CA TRP A 2 -5.40 1.16 31.99
C TRP A 2 -6.54 0.16 32.28
N THR A 3 -7.77 0.66 32.29
CA THR A 3 -8.98 -0.13 32.52
C THR A 3 -9.22 -1.08 31.35
N THR A 4 -9.67 -2.30 31.67
CA THR A 4 -9.91 -3.40 30.71
C THR A 4 -10.90 -3.06 29.58
N ASN A 5 -11.66 -1.97 29.70
CA ASN A 5 -12.54 -1.44 28.66
C ASN A 5 -11.83 -0.66 27.54
N ASP A 6 -10.68 -0.03 27.83
CA ASP A 6 -9.94 0.81 26.86
C ASP A 6 -9.25 -0.06 25.79
N LEU A 7 -8.81 -1.25 26.18
CA LEU A 7 -8.16 -2.24 25.31
C LEU A 7 -9.18 -2.94 24.41
N LYS A 8 -10.34 -3.33 24.94
CA LYS A 8 -11.42 -3.96 24.16
C LYS A 8 -11.96 -3.03 23.07
N ASN A 9 -12.05 -1.72 23.33
CA ASN A 9 -12.51 -0.72 22.37
C ASN A 9 -11.52 -0.54 21.19
N LYS A 10 -10.21 -0.60 21.46
CA LYS A 10 -9.19 -0.59 20.41
C LYS A 10 -9.26 -1.84 19.54
N ASP A 11 -9.34 -3.03 20.15
CA ASP A 11 -9.46 -4.29 19.39
C ASP A 11 -10.73 -4.31 18.52
N GLU A 12 -11.87 -3.82 19.01
CA GLU A 12 -13.10 -3.67 18.22
C GLU A 12 -12.98 -2.64 17.08
N LEU A 13 -12.25 -1.53 17.29
CA LEU A 13 -11.93 -0.55 16.24
C LEU A 13 -11.04 -1.17 15.14
N TYR A 14 -10.07 -1.99 15.51
CA TYR A 14 -9.21 -2.72 14.54
C TYR A 14 -9.99 -3.80 13.78
N GLN A 15 -10.94 -4.48 14.44
CA GLN A 15 -11.80 -5.48 13.80
C GLN A 15 -12.84 -4.84 12.85
N ALA A 16 -13.37 -3.65 13.15
CA ALA A 16 -14.28 -2.93 12.25
C ALA A 16 -13.61 -2.42 10.95
N VAL A 17 -12.29 -2.24 10.95
CA VAL A 17 -11.48 -1.94 9.75
C VAL A 17 -11.16 -3.22 8.95
N GLY A 18 -11.40 -4.40 9.53
CA GLY A 18 -11.02 -5.71 9.00
C GLY A 18 -11.76 -6.16 7.74
N ASP A 19 -12.84 -5.49 7.35
CA ASP A 19 -13.58 -5.76 6.11
C ASP A 19 -13.30 -4.68 5.05
N GLN A 20 -12.02 -4.35 4.86
CA GLN A 20 -11.60 -3.51 3.74
C GLN A 20 -11.85 -4.27 2.43
N THR A 21 -13.01 -4.04 1.83
CA THR A 21 -13.28 -4.44 0.44
C THR A 21 -12.32 -3.68 -0.48
N TRP A 22 -11.34 -4.40 -1.01
CA TRP A 22 -10.38 -3.86 -1.97
C TRP A 22 -11.04 -3.69 -3.33
N THR A 23 -11.36 -2.45 -3.68
CA THR A 23 -11.71 -2.10 -5.05
C THR A 23 -10.44 -1.95 -5.89
N LYS A 24 -10.55 -2.05 -7.21
CA LYS A 24 -9.42 -1.78 -8.12
C LYS A 24 -8.80 -0.42 -7.84
N GLN A 25 -9.62 0.61 -7.63
CA GLN A 25 -9.16 1.96 -7.30
C GLN A 25 -8.36 2.00 -5.99
N LYS A 26 -8.86 1.38 -4.91
CA LYS A 26 -8.14 1.34 -3.62
C LYS A 26 -6.79 0.62 -3.74
N ILE A 27 -6.72 -0.44 -4.56
CA ILE A 27 -5.45 -1.13 -4.84
C ILE A 27 -4.49 -0.19 -5.56
N GLU A 28 -4.95 0.59 -6.55
CA GLU A 28 -4.12 1.56 -7.28
C GLU A 28 -3.60 2.67 -6.36
N GLU A 29 -4.45 3.21 -5.50
CA GLU A 29 -4.09 4.21 -4.50
C GLU A 29 -3.06 3.65 -3.50
N CYS A 30 -3.27 2.43 -3.02
CA CYS A 30 -2.35 1.77 -2.09
C CYS A 30 -0.99 1.48 -2.73
N VAL A 31 -0.95 1.03 -3.99
CA VAL A 31 0.29 0.83 -4.76
C VAL A 31 1.07 2.14 -4.88
N THR A 32 0.38 3.23 -5.23
CA THR A 32 0.96 4.57 -5.36
C THR A 32 1.51 5.07 -4.01
N PHE A 33 0.73 4.90 -2.94
CA PHE A 33 1.13 5.27 -1.59
C PHE A 33 2.39 4.54 -1.13
N VAL A 34 2.40 3.21 -1.26
CA VAL A 34 3.56 2.37 -0.90
C VAL A 34 4.80 2.75 -1.70
N ARG A 35 4.65 3.02 -2.99
CA ARG A 35 5.76 3.46 -3.85
C ARG A 35 6.40 4.75 -3.34
N LEU A 36 5.60 5.71 -2.89
CA LEU A 36 6.05 6.99 -2.34
C LEU A 36 6.62 6.83 -0.93
N GLU A 37 6.00 5.99 -0.09
CA GLU A 37 6.52 5.64 1.25
C GLU A 37 7.96 5.10 1.15
N LEU A 38 8.19 4.15 0.24
CA LEU A 38 9.52 3.55 0.04
C LEU A 38 10.53 4.57 -0.50
N TYR A 39 10.10 5.42 -1.44
CA TYR A 39 10.95 6.49 -1.97
C TYR A 39 11.39 7.49 -0.89
N ASN A 40 10.44 7.97 -0.09
CA ASN A 40 10.68 8.95 0.98
C ASN A 40 11.57 8.41 2.10
N ARG A 41 11.75 7.09 2.18
CA ARG A 41 12.62 6.42 3.15
C ARG A 41 13.94 5.95 2.55
N ASP A 42 14.25 6.36 1.32
CA ASP A 42 15.42 5.90 0.57
C ASP A 42 15.53 4.37 0.47
N MET A 43 14.39 3.68 0.49
CA MET A 43 14.30 2.22 0.39
C MET A 43 14.13 1.79 -1.07
N PRO A 44 14.50 0.53 -1.42
CA PRO A 44 14.17 -0.04 -2.72
C PRO A 44 12.67 0.10 -3.00
N CYS A 45 12.35 0.73 -4.13
CA CYS A 45 10.97 1.13 -4.46
C CYS A 45 10.52 0.60 -5.82
N GLY A 46 11.23 -0.41 -6.35
CA GLY A 46 10.83 -1.12 -7.56
C GLY A 46 9.56 -1.96 -7.37
N PRO A 47 8.97 -2.49 -8.47
CA PRO A 47 7.72 -3.24 -8.43
C PRO A 47 7.71 -4.40 -7.44
N LYS A 48 8.79 -5.16 -7.36
CA LYS A 48 8.98 -6.26 -6.40
C LYS A 48 8.97 -5.78 -4.96
N ALA A 49 9.65 -4.68 -4.65
CA ALA A 49 9.69 -4.12 -3.29
C ALA A 49 8.33 -3.57 -2.86
N VAL A 50 7.62 -2.92 -3.78
CA VAL A 50 6.24 -2.48 -3.57
C VAL A 50 5.33 -3.68 -3.31
N GLN A 51 5.42 -4.73 -4.11
CA GLN A 51 4.62 -5.94 -3.93
C GLN A 51 4.86 -6.60 -2.57
N GLU A 52 6.12 -6.69 -2.14
CA GLU A 52 6.48 -7.27 -0.84
C GLU A 52 5.94 -6.43 0.32
N ARG A 53 6.07 -5.09 0.23
CA ARG A 53 5.52 -4.18 1.25
C ARG A 53 3.99 -4.29 1.34
N LEU A 54 3.29 -4.39 0.21
CA LEU A 54 1.84 -4.59 0.15
C LEU A 54 1.42 -5.93 0.79
N ARG A 55 2.21 -6.99 0.59
CA ARG A 55 1.97 -8.31 1.19
C ARG A 55 2.20 -8.30 2.70
N ALA A 56 3.34 -7.77 3.13
CA ALA A 56 3.82 -7.90 4.51
C ALA A 56 3.15 -6.92 5.49
N PHE A 57 2.75 -5.73 5.03
CA PHE A 57 2.24 -4.68 5.93
C PHE A 57 0.79 -4.26 5.65
N TYR A 58 0.37 -4.21 4.39
CA TYR A 58 -0.95 -3.70 4.00
C TYR A 58 -1.98 -4.81 3.72
N HIS A 59 -1.54 -6.07 3.66
CA HIS A 59 -2.36 -7.26 3.45
C HIS A 59 -3.39 -7.12 2.30
N VAL A 60 -3.00 -6.46 1.21
CA VAL A 60 -3.87 -6.16 0.06
C VAL A 60 -4.33 -7.45 -0.63
N LYS A 61 -5.64 -7.56 -0.89
CA LYS A 61 -6.25 -8.73 -1.56
C LYS A 61 -7.27 -8.31 -2.62
N PRO A 62 -7.13 -8.70 -3.91
CA PRO A 62 -6.06 -9.52 -4.44
C PRO A 62 -4.74 -8.76 -4.50
N LEU A 63 -3.64 -9.46 -4.22
CA LEU A 63 -2.30 -8.89 -4.34
C LEU A 63 -1.99 -8.65 -5.83
N PRO A 64 -1.70 -7.41 -6.26
CA PRO A 64 -1.37 -7.13 -7.65
C PRO A 64 -0.05 -7.79 -8.05
N SER A 65 0.02 -8.27 -9.29
CA SER A 65 1.27 -8.78 -9.87
C SER A 65 2.28 -7.65 -10.11
N GLU A 66 3.58 -7.97 -10.18
CA GLU A 66 4.61 -6.96 -10.50
C GLU A 66 4.31 -6.21 -11.80
N ARG A 67 3.80 -6.90 -12.84
CA ARG A 67 3.38 -6.28 -14.10
C ARG A 67 2.21 -5.29 -13.92
N THR A 68 1.26 -5.62 -13.05
CA THR A 68 0.14 -4.73 -12.71
C THR A 68 0.64 -3.50 -11.98
N ILE A 69 1.54 -3.68 -11.00
CA ILE A 69 2.19 -2.59 -10.27
C ILE A 69 2.92 -1.66 -11.24
N VAL A 70 3.75 -2.19 -12.15
CA VAL A 70 4.44 -1.38 -13.18
C VAL A 70 3.44 -0.54 -13.96
N ARG A 71 2.34 -1.14 -14.46
CA ARG A 71 1.33 -0.41 -15.23
C ARG A 71 0.65 0.70 -14.42
N ILE A 72 0.35 0.45 -13.14
CA ILE A 72 -0.20 1.46 -12.24
C ILE A 72 0.80 2.60 -12.08
N LEU A 73 2.05 2.30 -11.72
CA LEU A 73 3.09 3.31 -11.54
C LEU A 73 3.35 4.12 -12.82
N SER A 74 3.34 3.48 -13.99
CA SER A 74 3.46 4.17 -15.28
C SER A 74 2.32 5.15 -15.53
N ARG A 75 1.07 4.78 -15.23
CA ARG A 75 -0.08 5.70 -15.36
C ARG A 75 0.02 6.93 -14.44
N HIS A 76 0.71 6.78 -13.30
CA HIS A 76 0.92 7.86 -12.34
C HIS A 76 2.27 8.59 -12.50
N GLY A 77 3.08 8.28 -13.52
CA GLY A 77 4.39 8.92 -13.72
C GLY A 77 5.43 8.58 -12.64
N LEU A 78 5.32 7.41 -12.00
CA LEU A 78 6.18 6.97 -10.88
C LEU A 78 7.25 5.94 -11.30
N THR A 79 7.71 6.03 -12.54
CA THR A 79 8.70 5.10 -13.11
C THR A 79 10.14 5.61 -12.90
N HIS A 80 11.13 4.71 -12.98
CA HIS A 80 12.56 5.06 -13.00
C HIS A 80 13.14 5.77 -11.76
N GLY A 81 12.57 5.54 -10.57
CA GLY A 81 13.11 6.12 -9.34
C GLY A 81 12.88 7.63 -9.18
N ARG A 82 12.06 8.23 -10.05
CA ARG A 82 11.75 9.67 -10.06
C ARG A 82 10.24 9.88 -10.04
N THR A 83 9.79 11.04 -9.55
CA THR A 83 8.43 11.55 -9.69
C THR A 83 8.40 12.47 -10.90
N GLY A 84 7.86 12.02 -12.03
CA GLY A 84 7.78 12.85 -13.25
C GLY A 84 7.16 12.11 -14.43
N LEU A 85 6.26 12.77 -15.14
CA LEU A 85 5.74 12.30 -16.43
C LEU A 85 6.77 12.67 -17.51
N TYR A 86 7.24 11.68 -18.27
CA TYR A 86 7.99 11.93 -19.49
C TYR A 86 7.01 12.28 -20.60
N GLN A 87 7.19 13.45 -21.22
CA GLN A 87 6.60 13.79 -22.51
C GLN A 87 7.48 13.27 -23.64
#